data_AF-A0A7Z6QR03-F1
#
_entry.id   AF-A0A7Z6QR03-F1
#
_cell.length_a   1.000
_cell.length_b   1.000
_cell.length_c   1.000
_cell.angle_alpha   90.00
_cell.angle_beta   90.00
_cell.angle_gamma   90.00
#
_symmetry.space_group_name_H-M   'P 1'
#
loop_
_entity.id
_entity.type
_entity.pdbx_description
1 polymer ?
#
loop_
_entity_poly.entity_id
_entity_poly.type
_entity_poly.pdbx_seq_one_letter_code
_entity_poly.pdbx_strand_id
1 'polypeptide(L)'
;MKSDLTRSVNTDEIKFQFPSYKVEIEKLSAENVLIPFLEKFNGFMSPELMENFIDHLLSNALSDHKLQKDFRNSFIEIVKLNQPALEEIREWPIYEYLLSSAEEIEKNFISIFQSFLSIDGRSIETISEEDKFTIAYGILDFFPAFKEKIERKNNLNNMFSDALHVYVASKCSYFVCGDKKSVKKAKVIFRAFKVKTKIYYVEDFINNVEF
;
A
#
# COMPACT_ATOMS: atom_id res chain seq x y z
N MET A 1 14.29 24.38 -2.65
CA MET A 1 14.05 23.44 -3.76
C MET A 1 12.60 23.02 -3.66
N LYS A 2 11.72 23.58 -4.49
CA LYS A 2 10.33 23.10 -4.61
C LYS A 2 10.42 21.79 -5.39
N SER A 3 10.17 20.66 -4.74
CA SER A 3 10.01 19.39 -5.42
C SER A 3 8.76 19.45 -6.29
N ASP A 4 8.91 19.28 -7.60
CA ASP A 4 7.80 19.04 -8.53
C ASP A 4 7.04 17.79 -8.08
N LEU A 5 5.98 18.00 -7.31
CA LEU A 5 5.11 16.97 -6.73
C LEU A 5 3.95 16.59 -7.66
N THR A 6 4.08 16.88 -8.95
CA THR A 6 3.13 16.45 -9.98
C THR A 6 3.89 15.75 -11.10
N ARG A 7 4.42 14.55 -10.81
CA ARG A 7 4.40 13.54 -11.87
C ARG A 7 2.92 13.20 -12.07
N SER A 8 2.28 13.87 -13.03
CA SER A 8 0.98 13.46 -13.53
C SER A 8 1.09 12.00 -13.92
N VAL A 9 0.41 11.11 -13.19
CA VAL A 9 0.10 9.79 -13.74
C VAL A 9 -0.67 10.07 -15.02
N ASN A 10 -0.11 9.68 -16.17
CA ASN A 10 -0.78 9.85 -17.44
C ASN A 10 -1.97 8.87 -17.45
N THR A 11 -3.15 9.33 -17.04
CA THR A 11 -4.35 8.49 -16.93
C THR A 11 -4.88 8.08 -18.30
N ASP A 12 -4.46 8.74 -19.38
CA ASP A 12 -4.81 8.42 -20.77
C ASP A 12 -4.37 7.01 -21.22
N GLU A 13 -3.54 6.30 -20.44
CA GLU A 13 -2.99 4.98 -20.79
C GLU A 13 -3.68 3.79 -20.09
N ILE A 14 -4.49 3.97 -19.04
CA ILE A 14 -5.11 2.84 -18.33
C ILE A 14 -6.48 2.52 -18.94
N LYS A 15 -6.51 1.69 -19.98
CA LYS A 15 -7.76 1.15 -20.55
C LYS A 15 -8.04 -0.23 -20.00
N PHE A 16 -9.12 -0.36 -19.23
CA PHE A 16 -9.57 -1.65 -18.74
C PHE A 16 -10.32 -2.41 -19.83
N GLN A 17 -10.06 -3.71 -19.96
CA GLN A 17 -10.74 -4.58 -20.92
C GLN A 17 -11.31 -5.80 -20.22
N PHE A 18 -12.59 -5.74 -19.85
CA PHE A 18 -13.33 -6.89 -19.31
C PHE A 18 -14.83 -6.71 -19.57
N PRO A 19 -15.61 -7.81 -19.67
CA PRO A 19 -17.06 -7.73 -19.83
C PRO A 19 -17.70 -7.18 -18.56
N SER A 20 -18.65 -6.26 -18.71
CA SER A 20 -19.40 -5.73 -17.55
C SER A 20 -20.17 -6.85 -16.84
N TYR A 21 -20.20 -6.80 -15.51
CA TYR A 21 -20.88 -7.80 -14.70
C TYR A 21 -21.65 -7.15 -13.54
N LYS A 22 -22.75 -7.79 -13.13
CA LYS A 22 -23.57 -7.32 -12.02
C LYS A 22 -22.89 -7.62 -10.69
N VAL A 23 -22.88 -6.65 -9.79
CA VAL A 23 -22.36 -6.79 -8.42
C VAL A 23 -23.52 -6.91 -7.45
N GLU A 24 -23.42 -7.84 -6.50
CA GLU A 24 -24.34 -7.96 -5.36
C GLU A 24 -23.96 -6.90 -4.30
N ILE A 25 -24.43 -5.67 -4.52
CA ILE A 25 -24.14 -4.51 -3.66
C ILE A 25 -24.52 -4.79 -2.20
N GLU A 26 -25.54 -5.60 -1.97
CA GLU A 26 -26.07 -5.94 -0.64
C GLU A 26 -25.07 -6.71 0.22
N LYS A 27 -24.05 -7.32 -0.40
CA LYS A 27 -22.95 -8.01 0.30
C LYS A 27 -21.80 -7.08 0.71
N LEU A 28 -21.79 -5.84 0.23
CA LEU A 28 -20.77 -4.85 0.52
C LEU A 28 -21.17 -3.97 1.70
N SER A 29 -20.20 -3.54 2.50
CA SER A 29 -20.41 -2.52 3.52
C SER A 29 -20.84 -1.18 2.90
N ALA A 30 -21.64 -0.42 3.63
CA ALA A 30 -22.10 0.91 3.19
C ALA A 30 -20.94 1.89 2.99
N GLU A 31 -19.84 1.70 3.71
CA GLU A 31 -18.61 2.47 3.59
C GLU A 31 -17.67 1.98 2.49
N ASN A 32 -18.05 0.94 1.71
CA ASN A 32 -17.22 0.45 0.63
C ASN A 32 -17.06 1.54 -0.45
N VAL A 33 -15.81 1.79 -0.83
CA VAL A 33 -15.42 2.89 -1.71
C VAL A 33 -16.02 2.77 -3.12
N LEU A 34 -16.42 1.56 -3.52
CA LEU A 34 -17.04 1.31 -4.83
C LEU A 34 -18.54 1.61 -4.84
N ILE A 35 -19.21 1.73 -3.70
CA ILE A 35 -20.68 1.90 -3.62
C ILE A 35 -21.17 3.11 -4.45
N PRO A 36 -20.62 4.33 -4.30
CA PRO A 36 -21.12 5.49 -5.04
C PRO A 36 -20.96 5.33 -6.56
N PHE A 37 -19.94 4.59 -6.98
CA PHE A 37 -19.69 4.29 -8.38
C PHE A 37 -20.64 3.21 -8.89
N LEU A 38 -20.83 2.12 -8.14
CA LEU A 38 -21.76 1.06 -8.49
C LEU A 38 -23.20 1.60 -8.62
N GLU A 39 -23.64 2.47 -7.72
CA GLU A 39 -24.95 3.12 -7.81
C GLU A 39 -25.12 3.95 -9.09
N LYS A 40 -24.10 4.74 -9.47
CA LYS A 40 -24.09 5.52 -10.72
C LYS A 40 -24.21 4.63 -11.96
N PHE A 41 -23.67 3.43 -11.91
CA PHE A 41 -23.67 2.45 -13.02
C PHE A 41 -24.72 1.34 -12.84
N ASN A 42 -25.81 1.60 -12.10
CA ASN A 42 -26.94 0.68 -11.90
C ASN A 42 -26.53 -0.71 -11.35
N GLY A 43 -25.47 -0.75 -10.54
CA GLY A 43 -24.91 -1.94 -9.91
C GLY A 43 -24.06 -2.83 -10.82
N PHE A 44 -23.60 -2.32 -11.95
CA PHE A 44 -22.70 -3.02 -12.84
C PHE A 44 -21.26 -2.54 -12.68
N MET A 45 -20.33 -3.48 -12.46
CA MET A 45 -18.92 -3.24 -12.66
C MET A 45 -18.64 -3.20 -14.17
N SER A 46 -17.98 -2.15 -14.64
CA SER A 46 -17.63 -1.95 -16.05
C SER A 46 -16.25 -1.27 -16.18
N PRO A 47 -15.60 -1.35 -17.35
CA PRO A 47 -14.38 -0.59 -17.60
C PRO A 47 -14.52 0.91 -17.30
N GLU A 48 -15.60 1.53 -17.75
CA GLU A 48 -15.87 2.97 -17.51
C GLU A 48 -16.02 3.29 -16.02
N LEU A 49 -16.64 2.39 -15.24
CA LEU A 49 -16.70 2.54 -13.78
C LEU A 49 -15.29 2.52 -13.18
N MET A 50 -14.48 1.55 -13.56
CA MET A 50 -13.11 1.41 -13.06
C MET A 50 -12.25 2.62 -13.41
N GLU A 51 -12.35 3.14 -14.64
CA GLU A 51 -11.67 4.36 -15.06
C GLU A 51 -12.07 5.55 -14.16
N ASN A 52 -13.37 5.79 -13.99
CA ASN A 52 -13.88 6.86 -13.11
C ASN A 52 -13.41 6.70 -11.65
N PHE A 53 -13.35 5.46 -11.15
CA PHE A 53 -12.91 5.17 -9.79
C PHE A 53 -11.41 5.43 -9.62
N ILE A 54 -10.57 4.97 -10.55
CA ILE A 54 -9.12 5.21 -10.53
C ILE A 54 -8.82 6.70 -10.65
N ASP A 55 -9.50 7.43 -11.53
CA ASP A 55 -9.34 8.89 -11.66
C ASP A 55 -9.69 9.62 -10.36
N HIS A 56 -10.77 9.19 -9.70
CA HIS A 56 -11.16 9.72 -8.40
C HIS A 56 -10.10 9.45 -7.33
N LEU A 57 -9.56 8.23 -7.27
CA LEU A 57 -8.47 7.88 -6.36
C LEU A 57 -7.23 8.73 -6.63
N LEU A 58 -6.75 8.80 -7.88
CA LEU A 58 -5.54 9.56 -8.21
C LEU A 58 -5.67 11.05 -7.89
N SER A 59 -6.86 11.61 -8.09
CA SER A 59 -7.12 13.04 -7.85
C SER A 59 -7.26 13.40 -6.36
N ASN A 60 -7.75 12.47 -5.52
CA ASN A 60 -8.17 12.79 -4.15
C ASN A 60 -7.43 11.99 -3.06
N ALA A 61 -6.79 10.86 -3.39
CA ALA A 61 -6.24 9.96 -2.39
C ALA A 61 -5.18 10.63 -1.51
N LEU A 62 -4.36 11.55 -2.03
CA LEU A 62 -3.34 12.24 -1.23
C LEU A 62 -3.92 13.19 -0.18
N SER A 63 -5.06 13.82 -0.48
CA SER A 63 -5.67 14.87 0.35
C SER A 63 -6.84 14.38 1.21
N ASP A 64 -7.48 13.26 0.84
CA ASP A 64 -8.63 12.71 1.54
C ASP A 64 -8.27 11.46 2.37
N HIS A 65 -8.01 11.68 3.66
CA HIS A 65 -7.76 10.61 4.64
C HIS A 65 -8.94 9.64 4.82
N LYS A 66 -10.20 10.08 4.58
CA LYS A 66 -11.37 9.20 4.64
C LYS A 66 -11.34 8.26 3.44
N LEU A 67 -11.10 8.79 2.24
CA LEU A 67 -10.95 7.97 1.03
C LEU A 67 -9.83 6.92 1.18
N GLN A 68 -8.67 7.30 1.73
CA GLN A 68 -7.58 6.36 2.02
C GLN A 68 -8.03 5.21 2.95
N LYS A 69 -8.72 5.57 4.04
CA LYS A 69 -9.23 4.61 5.03
C LYS A 69 -10.27 3.68 4.42
N ASP A 70 -11.22 4.23 3.67
CA ASP A 70 -12.32 3.50 3.08
C ASP A 70 -11.83 2.58 1.96
N PHE A 71 -10.91 3.05 1.10
CA PHE A 71 -10.24 2.22 0.10
C PHE A 71 -9.58 1.00 0.74
N ARG A 72 -8.77 1.21 1.78
CA ARG A 72 -8.09 0.12 2.49
C ARG A 72 -9.07 -0.87 3.09
N ASN A 73 -10.14 -0.38 3.74
CA ASN A 73 -11.14 -1.26 4.36
C ASN A 73 -11.91 -2.05 3.29
N SER A 74 -12.23 -1.41 2.16
CA SER A 74 -12.88 -2.05 1.02
C SER A 74 -12.01 -3.15 0.42
N PHE A 75 -10.69 -2.93 0.30
CA PHE A 75 -9.78 -3.96 -0.18
C PHE A 75 -9.73 -5.17 0.76
N ILE A 76 -9.67 -4.94 2.07
CA ILE A 76 -9.76 -6.02 3.09
C ILE A 76 -11.09 -6.76 3.00
N GLU A 77 -12.20 -6.04 2.82
CA GLU A 77 -13.54 -6.63 2.67
C GLU A 77 -13.61 -7.54 1.44
N ILE A 78 -13.12 -7.09 0.28
CA ILE A 78 -13.11 -7.87 -0.96
C ILE A 78 -12.31 -9.17 -0.78
N VAL A 79 -11.13 -9.11 -0.15
CA VAL A 79 -10.34 -10.33 0.13
C VAL A 79 -11.07 -11.28 1.08
N LYS A 80 -11.79 -10.77 2.08
CA LYS A 80 -12.61 -11.61 2.99
C LYS A 80 -13.79 -12.26 2.28
N LEU A 81 -14.44 -11.55 1.37
CA LEU A 81 -15.52 -12.09 0.54
C LEU A 81 -15.01 -13.21 -0.37
N ASN A 82 -13.75 -13.12 -0.80
CA ASN A 82 -13.04 -14.14 -1.57
C ASN A 82 -13.78 -14.56 -2.85
N GLN A 83 -14.32 -13.56 -3.55
CA GLN A 83 -15.05 -13.68 -4.82
C GLN A 83 -14.44 -12.74 -5.87
N PRO A 84 -13.17 -12.94 -6.27
CA PRO A 84 -12.58 -12.09 -7.28
C PRO A 84 -13.26 -12.33 -8.65
N ALA A 85 -13.29 -11.30 -9.49
CA ALA A 85 -13.84 -11.41 -10.84
C ALA A 85 -13.05 -12.36 -11.75
N LEU A 86 -11.75 -12.54 -11.45
CA LEU A 86 -10.85 -13.47 -12.12
C LEU A 86 -10.20 -14.35 -11.05
N GLU A 87 -10.24 -15.67 -11.23
CA GLU A 87 -9.71 -16.63 -10.24
C GLU A 87 -8.20 -16.46 -10.01
N GLU A 88 -7.45 -16.07 -11.04
CA GLU A 88 -6.01 -15.80 -10.99
C GLU A 88 -5.63 -14.73 -9.95
N ILE A 89 -6.54 -13.81 -9.63
CA ILE A 89 -6.30 -12.77 -8.59
C ILE A 89 -6.05 -13.43 -7.23
N ARG A 90 -6.63 -14.60 -6.94
CA ARG A 90 -6.37 -15.31 -5.67
C ARG A 90 -4.92 -15.72 -5.53
N GLU A 91 -4.24 -15.95 -6.64
CA GLU A 91 -2.84 -16.39 -6.69
C GLU A 91 -1.87 -15.21 -6.66
N TRP A 92 -2.36 -13.97 -6.73
CA TRP A 92 -1.50 -12.79 -6.61
C TRP A 92 -1.00 -12.68 -5.17
N PRO A 93 0.33 -12.65 -4.93
CA PRO A 93 0.88 -12.60 -3.58
C PRO A 93 0.30 -11.49 -2.70
N ILE A 94 0.04 -10.29 -3.23
CA ILE A 94 -0.57 -9.23 -2.43
C ILE A 94 -1.99 -9.59 -1.95
N TYR A 95 -2.75 -10.35 -2.74
CA TYR A 95 -4.09 -10.81 -2.40
C TYR A 95 -4.02 -11.99 -1.43
N GLU A 96 -3.22 -13.01 -1.76
CA GLU A 96 -3.01 -14.23 -0.97
C GLU A 96 -2.60 -13.92 0.47
N TYR A 97 -1.60 -13.04 0.64
CA TYR A 97 -1.02 -12.75 1.96
C TYR A 97 -1.68 -11.57 2.68
N LEU A 98 -2.72 -10.92 2.11
CA LEU A 98 -3.28 -9.69 2.69
C LEU A 98 -3.70 -9.87 4.14
N LEU A 99 -4.30 -11.02 4.47
CA LEU A 99 -4.83 -11.33 5.79
C LEU A 99 -3.91 -12.23 6.65
N SER A 100 -2.70 -12.51 6.17
CA SER A 100 -1.72 -13.36 6.84
C SER A 100 -1.10 -12.70 8.07
N SER A 101 -0.37 -13.48 8.88
CA SER A 101 0.35 -12.97 10.04
C SER A 101 1.53 -12.08 9.61
N ALA A 102 2.07 -11.29 10.55
CA ALA A 102 3.21 -10.43 10.27
C ALA A 102 4.45 -11.23 9.80
N GLU A 103 4.65 -12.41 10.39
CA GLU A 103 5.75 -13.32 10.08
C GLU A 103 5.64 -13.88 8.66
N GLU A 104 4.45 -14.32 8.24
CA GLU A 104 4.21 -14.81 6.87
C GLU A 104 4.35 -13.70 5.83
N ILE A 105 3.87 -12.49 6.14
CA ILE A 105 4.06 -11.33 5.26
C ILE A 105 5.54 -10.99 5.13
N GLU A 106 6.30 -10.99 6.23
CA GLU A 106 7.73 -10.68 6.21
C GLU A 106 8.51 -11.71 5.36
N LYS A 107 8.22 -12.99 5.54
CA LYS A 107 8.85 -14.09 4.80
C LYS A 107 8.62 -13.99 3.30
N ASN A 108 7.43 -13.54 2.89
CA ASN A 108 7.01 -13.44 1.49
C ASN A 108 7.05 -12.00 0.96
N PHE A 109 7.71 -11.07 1.66
CA PHE A 109 7.57 -9.64 1.35
C PHE A 109 8.05 -9.27 -0.06
N ILE A 110 9.12 -9.91 -0.56
CA ILE A 110 9.62 -9.63 -1.91
C ILE A 110 8.62 -10.05 -3.00
N SER A 111 7.97 -11.21 -2.87
CA SER A 111 6.97 -11.65 -3.85
C SER A 111 5.73 -10.78 -3.80
N ILE A 112 5.29 -10.37 -2.60
CA ILE A 112 4.23 -9.38 -2.40
C ILE A 112 4.58 -8.05 -3.09
N PHE A 113 5.80 -7.56 -2.87
CA PHE A 113 6.28 -6.30 -3.43
C PHE A 113 6.32 -6.34 -4.97
N GLN A 114 6.87 -7.41 -5.55
CA GLN A 114 6.90 -7.62 -6.99
C GLN A 114 5.49 -7.76 -7.58
N SER A 115 4.58 -8.47 -6.90
CA SER A 115 3.18 -8.58 -7.29
C SER A 115 2.50 -7.21 -7.37
N PHE A 116 2.71 -6.35 -6.36
CA PHE A 116 2.17 -4.98 -6.39
C PHE A 116 2.71 -4.15 -7.57
N LEU A 117 4.03 -4.20 -7.83
CA LEU A 117 4.62 -3.46 -8.94
C LEU A 117 4.12 -3.97 -10.30
N SER A 118 3.82 -5.26 -10.42
CA SER A 118 3.35 -5.83 -11.68
C SER A 118 1.98 -5.29 -12.12
N ILE A 119 1.18 -4.74 -11.19
CA ILE A 119 -0.14 -4.13 -11.46
C ILE A 119 -0.03 -2.98 -12.46
N ASP A 120 1.04 -2.18 -12.39
CA ASP A 120 1.29 -1.06 -13.31
C ASP A 120 2.51 -1.31 -14.23
N GLY A 121 2.89 -2.58 -14.38
CA GLY A 121 3.96 -3.00 -15.30
C GLY A 121 5.38 -2.68 -14.83
N ARG A 122 5.55 -2.23 -13.58
CA ARG A 122 6.87 -1.98 -12.99
C ARG A 122 7.48 -3.26 -12.42
N SER A 123 8.79 -3.21 -12.18
CA SER A 123 9.53 -4.28 -11.50
C SER A 123 10.53 -3.69 -10.53
N ILE A 124 11.00 -4.49 -9.57
CA ILE A 124 11.98 -4.03 -8.58
C ILE A 124 13.30 -3.57 -9.23
N GLU A 125 13.65 -4.11 -10.41
CA GLU A 125 14.87 -3.74 -11.14
C GLU A 125 14.73 -2.41 -11.89
N THR A 126 13.50 -1.98 -12.19
CA THR A 126 13.24 -0.81 -13.04
C THR A 126 12.93 0.47 -12.25
N ILE A 127 12.53 0.34 -10.98
CA ILE A 127 12.22 1.49 -10.12
C ILE A 127 13.47 2.05 -9.40
N SER A 128 13.41 3.33 -9.06
CA SER A 128 14.50 3.97 -8.31
C SER A 128 14.63 3.41 -6.89
N GLU A 129 15.81 3.54 -6.28
CA GLU A 129 15.99 3.14 -4.88
C GLU A 129 15.05 3.90 -3.93
N GLU A 130 14.77 5.18 -4.19
CA GLU A 130 13.80 5.94 -3.39
C GLU A 130 12.39 5.36 -3.53
N ASP A 131 11.98 5.03 -4.75
CA ASP A 131 10.69 4.39 -5.02
C ASP A 131 10.58 3.02 -4.35
N LYS A 132 11.67 2.22 -4.33
CA LYS A 132 11.68 0.92 -3.64
C LYS A 132 11.26 1.05 -2.18
N PHE A 133 11.86 2.00 -1.46
CA PHE A 133 11.60 2.17 -0.04
C PHE A 133 10.25 2.84 0.21
N THR A 134 9.88 3.85 -0.57
CA THR A 134 8.61 4.56 -0.41
C THR A 134 7.41 3.68 -0.72
N ILE A 135 7.46 2.91 -1.81
CA ILE A 135 6.42 1.95 -2.17
C ILE A 135 6.40 0.78 -1.17
N ALA A 136 7.54 0.22 -0.77
CA ALA A 136 7.59 -0.90 0.17
C ALA A 136 6.99 -0.53 1.52
N TYR A 137 7.28 0.68 2.01
CA TYR A 137 6.70 1.20 3.24
C TYR A 137 5.19 1.37 3.12
N GLY A 138 4.71 1.95 2.01
CA GLY A 138 3.28 2.13 1.75
C GLY A 138 2.52 0.81 1.60
N ILE A 139 3.12 -0.21 0.98
CA ILE A 139 2.50 -1.54 0.80
C ILE A 139 2.19 -2.19 2.15
N LEU A 140 3.09 -2.07 3.13
CA LEU A 140 2.86 -2.60 4.48
C LEU A 140 1.60 -2.00 5.12
N ASP A 141 1.23 -0.77 4.76
CA ASP A 141 0.00 -0.15 5.21
C ASP A 141 -1.27 -0.68 4.54
N PHE A 142 -1.23 -1.65 3.65
CA PHE A 142 -2.45 -2.40 3.28
C PHE A 142 -2.73 -3.51 4.30
N PHE A 143 -1.70 -4.21 4.76
CA PHE A 143 -1.81 -5.39 5.62
C PHE A 143 -2.33 -5.07 7.03
N PRO A 144 -3.40 -5.73 7.51
CA PRO A 144 -3.90 -5.56 8.87
C PRO A 144 -2.83 -5.77 9.95
N ALA A 145 -1.89 -6.69 9.73
CA ALA A 145 -0.80 -7.00 10.67
C ALA A 145 0.21 -5.86 10.91
N PHE A 146 0.21 -4.86 10.02
CA PHE A 146 1.03 -3.65 10.08
C PHE A 146 0.17 -2.37 10.11
N LYS A 147 -1.16 -2.53 10.20
CA LYS A 147 -2.12 -1.43 10.12
C LYS A 147 -1.88 -0.36 11.15
N GLU A 148 -1.80 0.87 10.66
CA GLU A 148 -1.98 2.06 11.46
C GLU A 148 -3.42 2.55 11.40
N LYS A 149 -3.92 3.08 12.52
CA LYS A 149 -5.16 3.84 12.50
C LYS A 149 -4.90 5.11 11.68
N ILE A 150 -5.55 5.19 10.50
CA ILE A 150 -5.60 6.41 9.70
C ILE A 150 -6.52 7.38 10.44
N GLU A 151 -5.92 8.45 10.93
CA GLU A 151 -6.58 9.56 11.61
C GLU A 151 -6.22 10.85 10.86
N ARG A 152 -6.92 11.96 11.11
CA ARG A 152 -6.62 13.26 10.45
C ARG A 152 -5.14 13.68 10.59
N LYS A 153 -4.48 13.23 11.67
CA LYS A 153 -3.06 13.44 11.96
C LYS A 153 -2.13 12.42 11.28
N ASN A 154 -2.61 11.27 10.82
CA ASN A 154 -1.82 10.21 10.16
C ASN A 154 -2.35 10.00 8.74
N ASN A 155 -1.92 10.86 7.81
CA ASN A 155 -2.29 10.82 6.39
C ASN A 155 -1.09 10.38 5.51
N LEU A 156 -1.33 10.14 4.22
CA LEU A 156 -0.29 9.71 3.26
C LEU A 156 0.96 10.61 3.24
N ASN A 157 0.85 11.91 3.54
CA ASN A 157 2.03 12.79 3.60
C ASN A 157 2.98 12.41 4.75
N ASN A 158 2.43 12.08 5.92
CA ASN A 158 3.24 11.61 7.04
C ASN A 158 3.86 10.25 6.74
N MET A 159 3.07 9.34 6.14
CA MET A 159 3.58 8.05 5.68
C MET A 159 4.73 8.20 4.69
N PHE A 160 4.60 9.13 3.73
CA PHE A 160 5.66 9.42 2.76
C PHE A 160 6.92 9.97 3.45
N SER A 161 6.75 10.89 4.41
CA SER A 161 7.86 11.40 5.21
C SER A 161 8.56 10.30 6.01
N ASP A 162 7.79 9.40 6.63
CA ASP A 162 8.33 8.26 7.38
C ASP A 162 9.08 7.29 6.46
N ALA A 163 8.52 7.04 5.27
CA ALA A 163 9.17 6.21 4.27
C ALA A 163 10.48 6.82 3.76
N LEU A 164 10.52 8.15 3.56
CA LEU A 164 11.75 8.87 3.21
C LEU A 164 12.79 8.80 4.34
N HIS A 165 12.37 8.89 5.61
CA HIS A 165 13.29 8.69 6.73
C HIS A 165 13.90 7.28 6.72
N VAL A 166 13.08 6.25 6.46
CA VAL A 166 13.57 4.87 6.33
C VAL A 166 14.52 4.71 5.15
N TYR A 167 14.22 5.35 4.00
CA TYR A 167 15.11 5.38 2.84
C TYR A 167 16.46 6.02 3.17
N VAL A 168 16.48 7.21 3.76
CA VAL A 168 17.72 7.91 4.14
C VAL A 168 18.50 7.06 5.14
N ALA A 169 17.83 6.48 6.13
CA ALA A 169 18.45 5.64 7.13
C ALA A 169 19.10 4.38 6.55
N SER A 170 18.61 3.84 5.43
CA SER A 170 19.22 2.69 4.75
C SER A 170 20.66 2.93 4.27
N LYS A 171 21.06 4.20 4.17
CA LYS A 171 22.42 4.63 3.81
C LYS A 171 23.31 4.90 5.02
N CYS A 172 22.75 4.81 6.23
CA CYS A 172 23.44 5.04 7.49
C CYS A 172 23.89 3.71 8.12
N SER A 173 24.80 3.78 9.09
CA SER A 173 25.18 2.60 9.89
C SER A 173 24.10 2.21 10.91
N TYR A 174 23.36 3.19 11.41
CA TYR A 174 22.34 3.05 12.45
C TYR A 174 21.06 3.79 12.06
N PHE A 175 19.91 3.16 12.34
CA PHE A 175 18.60 3.79 12.35
C PHE A 175 18.03 3.69 13.76
N VAL A 176 17.92 4.83 14.46
CA VAL A 176 17.36 4.90 15.82
C VAL A 176 16.04 5.65 15.74
N CYS A 177 14.95 5.03 16.17
CA CYS A 177 13.62 5.61 16.06
C CYS A 177 12.78 5.37 17.32
N GLY A 178 12.09 6.41 17.79
CA GLY A 178 11.21 6.36 18.96
C GLY A 178 9.80 5.85 18.66
N ASP A 179 9.51 5.49 17.41
CA ASP A 179 8.26 4.86 17.00
C ASP A 179 8.47 3.36 16.72
N LYS A 180 7.85 2.51 17.55
CA LYS A 180 7.91 1.05 17.42
C LYS A 180 7.33 0.55 16.10
N LYS A 181 6.37 1.25 15.50
CA LYS A 181 5.76 0.84 14.23
C LYS A 181 6.68 1.10 13.06
N SER A 182 7.24 2.30 12.97
CA SER A 182 8.27 2.62 11.98
C SER A 182 9.47 1.68 12.10
N VAL A 183 9.92 1.35 13.32
CA VAL A 183 10.94 0.31 13.55
C VAL A 183 10.51 -1.05 13.00
N LYS A 184 9.28 -1.49 13.24
CA LYS A 184 8.77 -2.78 12.74
C LYS A 184 8.76 -2.82 11.20
N LYS A 185 8.22 -1.78 10.55
CA LYS A 185 8.18 -1.66 9.08
C LYS A 185 9.59 -1.61 8.48
N ALA A 186 10.46 -0.77 9.04
CA ALA A 186 11.86 -0.65 8.60
C ALA A 186 12.61 -1.98 8.70
N LYS A 187 12.38 -2.77 9.76
CA LYS A 187 13.00 -4.11 9.91
C LYS A 187 12.60 -5.06 8.77
N VAL A 188 11.32 -5.09 8.40
CA VAL A 188 10.85 -5.91 7.26
C VAL A 188 11.54 -5.47 5.97
N ILE A 189 11.52 -4.17 5.68
CA ILE A 189 12.10 -3.60 4.45
C ILE A 189 13.61 -3.85 4.38
N PHE A 190 14.34 -3.59 5.47
CA PHE A 190 15.81 -3.73 5.49
C PHE A 190 16.23 -5.19 5.35
N ARG A 191 15.49 -6.12 5.96
CA ARG A 191 15.72 -7.57 5.77
C ARG A 191 15.45 -7.98 4.32
N ALA A 192 14.32 -7.56 3.77
CA ALA A 192 13.92 -7.89 2.40
C ALA A 192 14.93 -7.38 1.37
N PHE A 193 15.38 -6.14 1.51
CA PHE A 193 16.36 -5.51 0.61
C PHE A 193 17.83 -5.71 1.03
N LYS A 194 18.09 -6.57 2.03
CA LYS A 194 19.44 -6.91 2.51
C LYS A 194 20.29 -5.69 2.90
N VAL A 195 19.64 -4.68 3.49
CA VAL A 195 20.25 -3.45 3.99
C VAL A 195 21.05 -3.76 5.26
N LYS A 196 22.29 -3.26 5.35
CA LYS A 196 23.21 -3.54 6.47
C LYS A 196 23.01 -2.64 7.69
N THR A 197 22.22 -1.57 7.57
CA THR A 197 21.92 -0.64 8.66
C THR A 197 21.32 -1.37 9.85
N LYS A 198 21.85 -1.11 11.05
CA LYS A 198 21.30 -1.66 12.29
C LYS A 198 20.14 -0.80 12.78
N ILE A 199 19.00 -1.42 13.06
CA ILE A 199 17.79 -0.71 13.51
C ILE A 199 17.58 -0.91 15.01
N TYR A 200 17.40 0.19 15.73
CA TYR A 200 17.12 0.20 17.16
C TYR A 200 15.90 1.04 17.50
N TYR A 201 15.12 0.57 18.47
CA TYR A 201 14.27 1.47 19.23
C TYR A 201 15.13 2.33 20.16
N VAL A 202 14.70 3.55 20.50
CA VAL A 202 15.52 4.48 21.31
C VAL A 202 16.00 3.84 22.62
N GLU A 203 15.12 3.15 23.35
CA GLU A 203 15.49 2.48 24.61
C GLU A 203 16.49 1.34 24.36
N ASP A 204 16.32 0.57 23.28
CA ASP A 204 17.25 -0.51 22.91
C ASP A 204 18.63 0.06 22.55
N PHE A 205 18.69 1.23 21.92
CA PHE A 205 19.96 1.86 21.55
C PHE A 205 20.73 2.32 22.79
N ILE A 206 20.05 3.02 23.71
CA ILE A 206 20.65 3.54 24.95
C ILE A 206 21.21 2.40 25.81
N ASN A 207 20.51 1.27 25.87
CA ASN A 207 20.91 0.14 26.72
C ASN A 207 21.99 -0.76 26.11
N ASN A 208 22.20 -0.74 24.78
CA ASN A 208 23.05 -1.73 24.10
C ASN A 208 24.24 -1.12 23.33
N VAL A 209 24.33 0.21 23.24
CA VAL A 209 25.44 0.88 22.55
C VAL A 209 26.29 1.60 23.59
N GLU A 210 27.33 0.91 24.06
CA GLU A 210 28.44 1.54 24.78
C GLU A 210 29.35 2.27 23.77
N PHE A 211 29.78 3.47 24.14
CA PHE A 211 30.70 4.30 23.35
C PHE A 211 32.16 3.92 23.59
#